data_AF-A0A8T2JJR6-F1
#
_entry.id   AF-A0A8T2JJR6-F1
#
_cell.length_a   1.000
_cell.length_b   1.000
_cell.length_c   1.000
_cell.angle_alpha   90.00
_cell.angle_beta   90.00
_cell.angle_gamma   90.00
#
_symmetry.space_group_name_H-M   'P 1'
#
loop_
_entity.id
_entity.type
_entity.pdbx_description
1 polymer ?
#
loop_
_entity_poly.entity_id
_entity_poly.type
_entity_poly.pdbx_seq_one_letter_code
_entity_poly.pdbx_strand_id
1 'polypeptide(L)'
;MPVTVIRAFGILKRAAAEVNKEYGLDPKIADFIVKAADEVSSGRLDDHFPLVVWQTGSGTQTNMNVNEVISNRAIEMMGGKLGSKDPVHPNDHVNKSQSSNDTFPTAMHIAAALEVHNVLLPGLQKLHDALEEKSKVFANIIKIGRTHTQDAVPLTLGQEFGAYVQQVKYGISRIKVSLPRVYELAAGGTAVGTGLNTRIGFAEKVAAKVAELTDSLLFDVPLDWKKANVIPIFKKGSCSQPGNYRPVSLTSVVGKVMETLLLDHILDFVSSTDLCSSSQHGFMRNRLCRTNLFGFYE
;
A
#
# COMPACT_ATOMS: atom_id res chain seq x y z
N MET A 1 11.50 -3.16 -8.29
CA MET A 1 11.20 -3.66 -6.93
C MET A 1 9.85 -3.06 -6.53
N PRO A 2 8.93 -3.74 -5.82
CA PRO A 2 7.69 -3.11 -5.38
C PRO A 2 7.97 -1.82 -4.60
N VAL A 3 7.29 -0.73 -4.94
CA VAL A 3 7.51 0.61 -4.34
C VAL A 3 7.30 0.61 -2.83
N THR A 4 6.45 -0.28 -2.32
CA THR A 4 6.20 -0.45 -0.88
C THR A 4 7.45 -0.92 -0.12
N VAL A 5 8.28 -1.76 -0.73
CA VAL A 5 9.58 -2.18 -0.17
C VAL A 5 10.56 -1.00 -0.16
N ILE A 6 10.58 -0.19 -1.20
CA ILE A 6 11.43 1.01 -1.29
C ILE A 6 11.05 2.03 -0.20
N ARG A 7 9.75 2.28 -0.04
CA ARG A 7 9.25 3.20 1.00
C ARG A 7 9.55 2.69 2.42
N ALA A 8 9.42 1.38 2.64
CA ALA A 8 9.81 0.73 3.89
C ALA A 8 11.32 0.86 4.18
N PHE A 9 12.16 0.78 3.13
CA PHE A 9 13.58 1.11 3.23
C PHE A 9 13.81 2.56 3.67
N GLY A 10 13.04 3.52 3.14
CA GLY A 10 13.06 4.91 3.61
C GLY A 10 12.81 5.01 5.12
N ILE A 11 11.78 4.33 5.63
CA ILE A 11 11.46 4.29 7.07
C ILE A 11 12.63 3.69 7.88
N LEU A 12 13.18 2.56 7.43
CA LEU A 12 14.31 1.91 8.09
C LEU A 12 15.55 2.80 8.14
N LYS A 13 15.93 3.42 7.02
CA LYS A 13 17.13 4.28 6.95
C LYS A 13 16.98 5.55 7.77
N ARG A 14 15.77 6.11 7.81
CA ARG A 14 15.41 7.21 8.69
C ARG A 14 15.61 6.83 10.17
N ALA A 15 15.01 5.71 10.59
CA ALA A 15 15.14 5.21 11.96
C ALA A 15 16.60 4.93 12.34
N ALA A 16 17.35 4.25 11.45
CA ALA A 16 18.75 3.94 11.67
C ALA A 16 19.63 5.20 11.79
N ALA A 17 19.37 6.25 10.99
CA ALA A 17 20.10 7.50 11.06
C ALA A 17 19.85 8.24 12.39
N GLU A 18 18.60 8.30 12.86
CA GLU A 18 18.27 8.89 14.15
C GLU A 18 18.93 8.16 15.31
N VAL A 19 18.85 6.83 15.34
CA VAL A 19 19.48 6.00 16.37
C VAL A 19 21.01 6.14 16.33
N ASN A 20 21.61 6.21 15.14
CA ASN A 20 23.05 6.33 15.00
C ASN A 20 23.61 7.68 15.45
N LYS A 21 22.79 8.73 15.64
CA LYS A 21 23.25 9.98 16.31
C LYS A 21 23.82 9.68 17.70
N GLU A 22 23.20 8.76 18.42
CA GLU A 22 23.67 8.31 19.75
C GLU A 22 24.94 7.44 19.66
N TYR A 23 25.24 6.89 18.48
CA TYR A 23 26.36 5.98 18.23
C TYR A 23 27.46 6.61 17.36
N GLY A 24 27.54 7.94 17.35
CA GLY A 24 28.63 8.70 16.75
C GLY A 24 28.50 9.01 15.27
N LEU A 25 27.30 8.93 14.69
CA LEU A 25 27.01 9.60 13.42
C LEU A 25 26.89 11.10 13.68
N ASP A 26 27.58 11.91 12.87
CA ASP A 26 27.50 13.36 12.97
C ASP A 26 26.03 13.83 12.89
N PRO A 27 25.53 14.64 13.84
CA PRO A 27 24.13 15.03 13.89
C PRO A 27 23.65 15.75 12.62
N LYS A 28 24.51 16.58 12.01
CA LYS A 28 24.16 17.31 10.79
C LYS A 28 24.02 16.36 9.61
N ILE A 29 24.94 15.41 9.43
CA ILE A 29 24.82 14.34 8.42
C ILE A 29 23.55 13.52 8.66
N ALA A 30 23.29 13.12 9.91
CA ALA A 30 22.11 12.35 10.26
C ALA A 30 20.81 13.09 9.93
N ASP A 31 20.72 14.40 10.19
CA ASP A 31 19.54 15.22 9.88
C ASP A 31 19.25 15.26 8.37
N PHE A 32 20.28 15.37 7.52
CA PHE A 32 20.09 15.34 6.07
C PHE A 32 19.76 13.94 5.55
N ILE A 33 20.32 12.88 6.15
CA ILE A 33 19.92 11.50 5.84
C ILE A 33 18.44 11.29 6.19
N VAL A 34 17.98 11.77 7.35
CA VAL A 34 16.57 11.69 7.76
C VAL A 34 15.66 12.37 6.74
N LYS A 35 15.98 13.60 6.32
CA LYS A 35 15.21 14.33 5.30
C LYS A 35 15.15 13.61 3.95
N ALA A 36 16.27 13.07 3.49
CA ALA A 36 16.32 12.30 2.25
C ALA A 36 15.56 10.97 2.37
N ALA A 37 15.66 10.29 3.51
CA ALA A 37 14.93 9.07 3.80
C ALA A 37 13.40 9.31 3.89
N ASP A 38 12.96 10.47 4.38
CA ASP A 38 11.56 10.92 4.34
C ASP A 38 11.07 11.14 2.90
N GLU A 39 11.92 11.61 1.99
CA GLU A 39 11.58 11.69 0.56
C GLU A 39 11.41 10.30 -0.07
N VAL A 40 12.27 9.34 0.30
CA VAL A 40 12.11 7.94 -0.13
C VAL A 40 10.84 7.32 0.44
N SER A 41 10.57 7.47 1.75
CA SER A 41 9.39 6.86 2.39
C SER A 41 8.07 7.46 1.90
N SER A 42 8.05 8.74 1.51
CA SER A 42 6.89 9.40 0.90
C SER A 42 6.69 9.11 -0.59
N GLY A 43 7.63 8.40 -1.23
CA GLY A 43 7.55 8.04 -2.64
C GLY A 43 7.96 9.17 -3.61
N ARG A 44 8.54 10.26 -3.11
CA ARG A 44 9.00 11.39 -3.95
C ARG A 44 10.19 11.03 -4.86
N LEU A 45 10.87 9.93 -4.56
CA LEU A 45 12.06 9.48 -5.27
C LEU A 45 11.87 8.10 -5.93
N ASP A 46 10.63 7.63 -6.12
CA ASP A 46 10.34 6.28 -6.63
C ASP A 46 11.04 5.98 -7.98
N ASP A 47 11.22 6.98 -8.85
CA ASP A 47 11.88 6.86 -10.15
C ASP A 47 13.39 6.55 -10.07
N HIS A 48 14.02 6.72 -8.91
CA HIS A 48 15.45 6.46 -8.69
C HIS A 48 15.77 5.00 -8.31
N PHE A 49 14.77 4.11 -8.38
CA PHE A 49 14.88 2.71 -7.97
C PHE A 49 14.62 1.72 -9.13
N PRO A 50 15.52 1.66 -10.13
CA PRO A 50 15.29 0.90 -11.36
C PRO A 50 15.43 -0.63 -11.21
N LEU A 51 15.93 -1.11 -10.06
CA LEU A 51 16.28 -2.51 -9.88
C LEU A 51 15.04 -3.42 -9.89
N VAL A 52 15.16 -4.55 -10.60
CA VAL A 52 14.10 -5.56 -10.70
C VAL A 52 14.07 -6.49 -9.48
N VAL A 53 13.01 -7.29 -9.34
CA VAL A 53 12.90 -8.31 -8.28
C VAL A 53 13.98 -9.39 -8.43
N TRP A 54 14.28 -9.77 -9.67
CA TRP A 54 15.26 -10.80 -10.02
C TRP A 54 16.70 -10.28 -9.88
N GLN A 55 17.14 -10.14 -8.64
CA GLN A 55 18.43 -9.61 -8.24
C GLN A 55 19.12 -10.60 -7.29
N THR A 56 20.21 -10.21 -6.61
CA THR A 56 20.79 -11.03 -5.53
C THR A 56 19.73 -11.45 -4.50
N GLY A 57 19.73 -12.71 -4.08
CA GLY A 57 18.71 -13.28 -3.19
C GLY A 57 18.67 -12.65 -1.79
N SER A 58 19.74 -11.99 -1.37
CA SER A 58 19.81 -11.21 -0.13
C SER A 58 19.20 -9.81 -0.22
N GLY A 59 18.87 -9.33 -1.43
CA GLY A 59 18.40 -7.96 -1.65
C GLY A 59 19.49 -6.88 -1.48
N THR A 60 20.77 -7.26 -1.40
CA THR A 60 21.91 -6.33 -1.24
C THR A 60 21.92 -5.21 -2.27
N GLN A 61 21.59 -5.49 -3.54
CA GLN A 61 21.58 -4.48 -4.60
C GLN A 61 20.53 -3.39 -4.31
N THR A 62 19.33 -3.76 -3.85
CA THR A 62 18.31 -2.78 -3.42
C THR A 62 18.73 -2.00 -2.19
N ASN A 63 19.32 -2.65 -1.17
CA ASN A 63 19.84 -1.94 -0.01
C ASN A 63 20.89 -0.88 -0.43
N MET A 64 21.81 -1.24 -1.33
CA MET A 64 22.81 -0.29 -1.85
C MET A 64 22.20 0.81 -2.70
N ASN A 65 21.23 0.51 -3.56
CA ASN A 65 20.51 1.53 -4.34
C ASN A 65 19.83 2.55 -3.41
N VAL A 66 19.18 2.12 -2.34
CA VAL A 66 18.61 2.99 -1.29
C VAL A 66 19.70 3.83 -0.63
N ASN A 67 20.80 3.22 -0.23
CA ASN A 67 21.91 3.95 0.39
C ASN A 67 22.46 5.05 -0.53
N GLU A 68 22.64 4.75 -1.81
CA GLU A 68 23.17 5.69 -2.81
C GLU A 68 22.19 6.81 -3.15
N VAL A 69 20.89 6.52 -3.27
CA VAL A 69 19.86 7.56 -3.49
C VAL A 69 19.80 8.51 -2.30
N ILE A 70 19.73 7.98 -1.07
CA ILE A 70 19.69 8.79 0.15
C ILE A 70 20.99 9.59 0.32
N SER A 71 22.15 8.97 0.09
CA SER A 71 23.45 9.65 0.14
C SER A 71 23.52 10.82 -0.83
N ASN A 72 23.20 10.60 -2.11
CA ASN A 72 23.26 11.65 -3.12
C ASN A 72 22.25 12.76 -2.86
N ARG A 73 21.03 12.41 -2.43
CA ARG A 73 20.03 13.41 -2.10
C ARG A 73 20.42 14.24 -0.88
N ALA A 74 21.00 13.62 0.15
CA ALA A 74 21.53 14.35 1.29
C ALA A 74 22.70 15.28 0.90
N ILE A 75 23.61 14.82 0.03
CA ILE A 75 24.72 15.63 -0.52
C ILE A 75 24.17 16.83 -1.29
N GLU A 76 23.17 16.63 -2.13
CA GLU A 76 22.51 17.69 -2.89
C GLU A 76 21.88 18.74 -1.96
N MET A 77 21.14 18.30 -0.95
CA MET A 77 20.55 19.21 0.07
C MET A 77 21.61 20.00 0.85
N MET A 78 22.84 19.48 0.94
CA MET A 78 23.98 20.14 1.58
C MET A 78 24.79 21.02 0.62
N GLY A 79 24.41 21.12 -0.66
CA GLY A 79 25.12 21.88 -1.69
C GLY A 79 26.40 21.21 -2.19
N GLY A 80 26.57 19.91 -1.96
CA GLY A 80 27.71 19.13 -2.43
C GLY A 80 27.55 18.61 -3.87
N LYS A 81 28.54 17.86 -4.35
CA LYS A 81 28.56 17.27 -5.69
C LYS A 81 28.04 15.84 -5.67
N LEU A 82 26.95 15.54 -6.38
CA LEU A 82 26.42 14.17 -6.49
C LEU A 82 27.51 13.20 -6.97
N GLY A 83 27.50 11.99 -6.41
CA GLY A 83 28.47 10.92 -6.67
C GLY A 83 29.79 11.05 -5.92
N SER A 84 30.05 12.16 -5.21
CA SER A 84 31.29 12.35 -4.44
C SER A 84 31.40 11.40 -3.24
N LYS A 85 30.25 10.95 -2.70
CA LYS A 85 30.14 10.28 -1.39
C LYS A 85 30.62 11.14 -0.21
N ASP A 86 30.73 12.45 -0.43
CA ASP A 86 31.17 13.46 0.53
C ASP A 86 30.19 14.65 0.52
N PRO A 87 29.65 15.08 1.67
CA PRO A 87 29.97 14.61 3.03
C PRO A 87 29.22 13.34 3.48
N VAL A 88 28.32 12.80 2.67
CA VAL A 88 27.46 11.66 3.07
C VAL A 88 27.85 10.39 2.34
N HIS A 89 28.59 9.49 3.00
CA HIS A 89 28.98 8.21 2.40
C HIS A 89 27.85 7.16 2.50
N PRO A 90 27.50 6.44 1.42
CA PRO A 90 26.38 5.51 1.41
C PRO A 90 26.58 4.32 2.36
N ASN A 91 27.81 3.83 2.53
CA ASN A 91 28.09 2.75 3.47
C ASN A 91 28.30 3.27 4.90
N ASP A 92 29.33 4.09 5.08
CA ASP A 92 29.81 4.53 6.39
C ASP A 92 28.83 5.41 7.18
N HIS A 93 27.92 6.11 6.48
CA HIS A 93 26.89 6.95 7.10
C HIS A 93 25.48 6.35 6.95
N VAL A 94 24.99 6.14 5.72
CA VAL A 94 23.61 5.68 5.50
C VAL A 94 23.40 4.22 5.91
N ASN A 95 24.40 3.36 5.67
CA ASN A 95 24.39 1.95 6.06
C ASN A 95 25.10 1.69 7.40
N LYS A 96 25.39 2.72 8.19
CA LYS A 96 26.06 2.58 9.49
C LYS A 96 25.28 1.65 10.41
N SER A 97 25.99 0.74 11.08
CA SER A 97 25.44 -0.25 12.04
C SER A 97 24.51 -1.31 11.44
N GLN A 98 24.47 -1.42 10.10
CA GLN A 98 23.55 -2.28 9.34
C GLN A 98 24.30 -3.23 8.39
N SER A 99 23.63 -4.26 7.92
CA SER A 99 24.06 -5.18 6.85
C SER A 99 22.98 -5.31 5.78
N SER A 100 23.32 -5.74 4.56
CA SER A 100 22.27 -6.11 3.60
C SER A 100 21.37 -7.23 4.14
N ASN A 101 21.94 -8.13 4.94
CA ASN A 101 21.29 -9.36 5.37
C ASN A 101 20.30 -9.14 6.52
N ASP A 102 20.36 -8.00 7.21
CA ASP A 102 19.38 -7.61 8.22
C ASP A 102 18.48 -6.45 7.79
N THR A 103 18.88 -5.67 6.79
CA THR A 103 18.09 -4.53 6.27
C THR A 103 16.96 -4.96 5.34
N PHE A 104 17.22 -5.82 4.35
CA PHE A 104 16.18 -6.26 3.41
C PHE A 104 15.03 -7.03 4.09
N PRO A 105 15.26 -8.05 4.95
CA PRO A 105 14.17 -8.71 5.67
C PRO A 105 13.39 -7.75 6.57
N THR A 106 14.07 -6.76 7.18
CA THR A 106 13.39 -5.70 7.95
C THR A 106 12.48 -4.86 7.07
N ALA A 107 12.95 -4.39 5.91
CA ALA A 107 12.14 -3.64 4.96
C ALA A 107 10.96 -4.46 4.43
N MET A 108 11.14 -5.77 4.20
CA MET A 108 10.06 -6.67 3.81
C MET A 108 8.96 -6.75 4.87
N HIS A 109 9.34 -6.91 6.14
CA HIS A 109 8.40 -6.99 7.27
C HIS A 109 7.64 -5.68 7.48
N ILE A 110 8.34 -4.53 7.41
CA ILE A 110 7.72 -3.21 7.46
C ILE A 110 6.72 -3.03 6.31
N ALA A 111 7.13 -3.35 5.06
CA ALA A 111 6.26 -3.21 3.90
C ALA A 111 5.02 -4.10 4.00
N ALA A 112 5.18 -5.37 4.41
CA ALA A 112 4.07 -6.29 4.58
C ALA A 112 3.10 -5.83 5.66
N ALA A 113 3.60 -5.38 6.82
CA ALA A 113 2.77 -4.86 7.89
C ALA A 113 1.97 -3.63 7.46
N LEU A 114 2.61 -2.67 6.78
CA LEU A 114 1.94 -1.47 6.28
C LEU A 114 0.88 -1.78 5.23
N GLU A 115 1.17 -2.66 4.26
CA GLU A 115 0.18 -3.06 3.24
C GLU A 115 -1.02 -3.81 3.84
N VAL A 116 -0.77 -4.64 4.86
CA VAL A 116 -1.86 -5.34 5.54
C VAL A 116 -2.79 -4.35 6.27
N HIS A 117 -2.23 -3.37 6.98
CA HIS A 117 -3.02 -2.40 7.73
C HIS A 117 -3.69 -1.34 6.86
N ASN A 118 -3.01 -0.86 5.81
CA ASN A 118 -3.46 0.28 5.02
C ASN A 118 -4.34 -0.13 3.84
N VAL A 119 -4.16 -1.36 3.31
CA VAL A 119 -4.86 -1.81 2.09
C VAL A 119 -5.72 -3.03 2.37
N LEU A 120 -5.13 -4.14 2.82
CA LEU A 120 -5.81 -5.43 2.88
C LEU A 120 -6.95 -5.46 3.91
N LEU A 121 -6.65 -5.13 5.18
CA LEU A 121 -7.65 -5.17 6.25
C LEU A 121 -8.80 -4.17 6.00
N PRO A 122 -8.55 -2.91 5.59
CA PRO A 122 -9.63 -1.99 5.24
C PRO A 122 -10.47 -2.48 4.05
N GLY A 123 -9.84 -3.08 3.02
CA GLY A 123 -10.54 -3.66 1.88
C GLY A 123 -11.45 -4.81 2.27
N LEU A 124 -10.96 -5.74 3.11
CA LEU A 124 -11.76 -6.84 3.64
C LEU A 124 -12.88 -6.35 4.56
N GLN A 125 -12.64 -5.31 5.35
CA GLN A 125 -13.68 -4.73 6.21
C GLN A 125 -14.81 -4.12 5.37
N LYS A 126 -14.48 -3.37 4.30
CA LYS A 126 -15.48 -2.86 3.35
C LYS A 126 -16.32 -3.99 2.73
N LEU A 127 -15.68 -5.09 2.33
CA LEU A 127 -16.38 -6.26 1.78
C LEU A 127 -17.28 -6.93 2.83
N HIS A 128 -16.78 -7.12 4.04
CA HIS A 128 -17.53 -7.67 5.17
C HIS A 128 -18.81 -6.87 5.41
N ASP A 129 -18.69 -5.55 5.53
CA ASP A 129 -19.80 -4.66 5.88
C ASP A 129 -20.86 -4.63 4.77
N ALA A 130 -20.43 -4.63 3.50
CA ALA A 130 -21.35 -4.69 2.36
C ALA A 130 -22.11 -6.03 2.29
N LEU A 131 -21.43 -7.16 2.55
CA LEU A 131 -22.07 -8.46 2.63
C LEU A 131 -23.04 -8.55 3.82
N GLU A 132 -22.69 -7.94 4.96
CA GLU A 132 -23.52 -7.91 6.15
C GLU A 132 -24.79 -7.09 5.94
N GLU A 133 -24.67 -5.92 5.31
CA GLU A 133 -25.82 -5.11 4.90
C GLU A 133 -26.75 -5.92 3.98
N LYS A 134 -26.20 -6.59 2.96
CA LYS A 134 -27.00 -7.42 2.06
C LYS A 134 -27.64 -8.63 2.75
N SER A 135 -26.94 -9.27 3.68
CA SER A 135 -27.49 -10.34 4.50
C SER A 135 -28.76 -9.88 5.25
N LYS A 136 -28.74 -8.67 5.82
CA LYS A 136 -29.90 -8.06 6.50
C LYS A 136 -31.03 -7.71 5.54
N VAL A 137 -30.72 -7.11 4.38
CA VAL A 137 -31.73 -6.79 3.33
C VAL A 137 -32.41 -8.06 2.82
N PHE A 138 -31.68 -9.17 2.74
CA PHE A 138 -32.17 -10.44 2.20
C PHE A 138 -32.72 -11.40 3.27
N ALA A 139 -32.85 -10.95 4.53
CA ALA A 139 -33.22 -11.79 5.67
C ALA A 139 -34.53 -12.57 5.45
N ASN A 140 -35.49 -12.00 4.71
CA ASN A 140 -36.83 -12.58 4.51
C ASN A 140 -37.03 -13.21 3.12
N ILE A 141 -36.02 -13.24 2.25
CA ILE A 141 -36.13 -13.83 0.91
C ILE A 141 -35.87 -15.33 1.01
N ILE A 142 -36.91 -16.15 1.00
CA ILE A 142 -36.80 -17.62 1.02
C ILE A 142 -36.42 -18.12 -0.38
N LYS A 143 -35.42 -19.00 -0.45
CA LYS A 143 -34.95 -19.67 -1.69
C LYS A 143 -34.73 -21.17 -1.46
N ILE A 144 -34.66 -21.92 -2.57
CA ILE A 144 -34.28 -23.34 -2.54
C ILE A 144 -32.79 -23.48 -2.21
N GLY A 145 -32.44 -24.34 -1.25
CA GLY A 145 -31.05 -24.71 -1.00
C GLY A 145 -30.50 -25.61 -2.10
N ARG A 146 -29.17 -25.67 -2.24
CA ARG A 146 -28.52 -26.67 -3.09
C ARG A 146 -27.36 -27.36 -2.39
N THR A 147 -27.38 -28.68 -2.35
CA THR A 147 -26.26 -29.52 -1.91
C THR A 147 -25.92 -30.49 -3.04
N HIS A 148 -24.63 -30.71 -3.31
CA HIS A 148 -24.20 -31.44 -4.52
C HIS A 148 -24.83 -30.90 -5.81
N THR A 149 -25.12 -29.59 -5.87
CA THR A 149 -25.85 -28.89 -6.95
C THR A 149 -27.31 -29.32 -7.15
N GLN A 150 -27.84 -30.25 -6.36
CA GLN A 150 -29.23 -30.68 -6.39
C GLN A 150 -30.09 -29.87 -5.43
N ASP A 151 -31.40 -29.77 -5.70
CA ASP A 151 -32.34 -29.05 -4.84
C ASP A 151 -32.42 -29.69 -3.44
N ALA A 152 -32.46 -28.85 -2.42
CA ALA A 152 -32.47 -29.23 -1.01
C ALA A 152 -33.54 -28.45 -0.23
N VAL A 153 -33.57 -28.61 1.10
CA VAL A 153 -34.50 -27.85 1.97
C VAL A 153 -34.28 -26.33 1.86
N PRO A 154 -35.32 -25.50 2.03
CA PRO A 154 -35.21 -24.05 1.90
C PRO A 154 -34.35 -23.38 2.98
N LEU A 155 -33.81 -22.21 2.64
CA LEU A 155 -33.16 -21.27 3.53
C LEU A 155 -33.43 -19.83 3.03
N THR A 156 -33.15 -18.82 3.84
CA THR A 156 -33.20 -17.44 3.36
C THR A 156 -31.92 -17.04 2.64
N LEU A 157 -32.03 -16.16 1.65
CA LEU A 157 -30.86 -15.59 0.98
C LEU A 157 -29.99 -14.78 1.97
N GLY A 158 -30.61 -14.22 3.02
CA GLY A 158 -29.88 -13.64 4.15
C GLY A 158 -29.02 -14.65 4.92
N GLN A 159 -29.49 -15.87 5.14
CA GLN A 159 -28.70 -16.96 5.76
C GLN A 159 -27.50 -17.35 4.87
N GLU A 160 -27.70 -17.46 3.55
CA GLU A 160 -26.62 -17.74 2.60
C GLU A 160 -25.55 -16.63 2.61
N PHE A 161 -25.96 -15.35 2.54
CA PHE A 161 -25.03 -14.23 2.64
C PHE A 161 -24.37 -14.12 4.02
N GLY A 162 -25.08 -14.48 5.08
CA GLY A 162 -24.53 -14.53 6.44
C GLY A 162 -23.36 -15.50 6.57
N ALA A 163 -23.37 -16.60 5.81
CA ALA A 163 -22.21 -17.50 5.73
C ALA A 163 -21.00 -16.82 5.09
N TYR A 164 -21.19 -16.03 4.02
CA TYR A 164 -20.10 -15.29 3.37
C TYR A 164 -19.51 -14.21 4.29
N VAL A 165 -20.37 -13.47 5.01
CA VAL A 165 -19.95 -12.50 6.04
C VAL A 165 -19.02 -13.17 7.05
N GLN A 166 -19.42 -14.34 7.56
CA GLN A 166 -18.62 -15.09 8.52
C GLN A 166 -17.28 -15.55 7.95
N GLN A 167 -17.23 -15.96 6.67
CA GLN A 167 -15.97 -16.32 6.00
C GLN A 167 -15.00 -15.14 5.91
N VAL A 168 -15.48 -13.95 5.53
CA VAL A 168 -14.65 -12.73 5.47
C VAL A 168 -14.18 -12.34 6.88
N LYS A 169 -15.06 -12.39 7.87
CA LYS A 169 -14.72 -12.15 9.28
C LYS A 169 -13.60 -13.07 9.77
N TYR A 170 -13.68 -14.37 9.46
CA TYR A 170 -12.62 -15.32 9.77
C TYR A 170 -11.34 -15.07 8.99
N GLY A 171 -11.43 -14.63 7.73
CA GLY A 171 -10.27 -14.18 6.95
C GLY A 171 -9.52 -13.04 7.62
N ILE A 172 -10.25 -11.99 8.03
CA ILE A 172 -9.71 -10.84 8.79
C ILE A 172 -9.02 -11.32 10.08
N SER A 173 -9.67 -12.21 10.83
CA SER A 173 -9.11 -12.77 12.07
C SER A 173 -7.81 -13.54 11.82
N ARG A 174 -7.76 -14.39 10.79
CA ARG A 174 -6.56 -15.16 10.41
C ARG A 174 -5.38 -14.27 10.04
N ILE A 175 -5.63 -13.19 9.32
CA ILE A 175 -4.60 -12.19 9.00
C ILE A 175 -4.06 -11.56 10.29
N LYS A 176 -4.94 -11.08 11.16
CA LYS A 176 -4.53 -10.41 12.42
C LYS A 176 -3.70 -11.32 13.32
N VAL A 177 -4.01 -12.61 13.45
CA VAL A 177 -3.22 -13.55 14.27
C VAL A 177 -1.87 -13.94 13.65
N SER A 178 -1.68 -13.70 12.36
CA SER A 178 -0.40 -13.94 11.67
C SER A 178 0.59 -12.79 11.81
N LEU A 179 0.09 -11.57 12.06
CA LEU A 179 0.90 -10.34 12.13
C LEU A 179 1.93 -10.25 13.26
N PRO A 180 1.75 -10.83 14.47
CA PRO A 180 2.72 -10.64 15.56
C PRO A 180 4.17 -10.98 15.17
N ARG A 181 4.39 -12.05 14.40
CA ARG A 181 5.73 -12.45 13.92
C ARG A 181 6.23 -11.61 12.74
N VAL A 182 5.34 -10.91 12.04
CA VAL A 182 5.71 -9.95 10.99
C VAL A 182 6.26 -8.67 11.62
N TYR A 183 5.84 -8.31 12.83
CA TYR A 183 6.36 -7.14 13.56
C TYR A 183 7.77 -7.34 14.13
N GLU A 184 8.25 -8.58 14.20
CA GLU A 184 9.63 -8.88 14.61
C GLU A 184 10.59 -8.51 13.47
N LEU A 185 11.52 -7.60 13.74
CA LEU A 185 12.45 -7.06 12.73
C LEU A 185 13.83 -7.70 12.86
N ALA A 186 14.48 -7.95 11.73
CA ALA A 186 15.81 -8.57 11.69
C ALA A 186 16.97 -7.60 11.98
N ALA A 187 16.73 -6.28 11.88
CA ALA A 187 17.73 -5.23 12.02
C ALA A 187 18.52 -5.36 13.33
N GLY A 188 19.86 -5.32 13.21
CA GLY A 188 20.77 -5.59 14.32
C GLY A 188 21.34 -7.01 14.30
N GLY A 189 20.76 -7.94 13.52
CA GLY A 189 21.35 -9.25 13.27
C GLY A 189 22.63 -9.21 12.43
N THR A 190 22.85 -8.14 11.66
CA THR A 190 24.02 -7.91 10.78
C THR A 190 24.23 -9.02 9.75
N ALA A 191 25.48 -9.44 9.48
CA ALA A 191 25.80 -10.33 8.36
C ALA A 191 25.26 -11.77 8.53
N VAL A 192 25.33 -12.32 9.74
CA VAL A 192 25.01 -13.74 10.03
C VAL A 192 24.18 -13.95 11.31
N GLY A 193 23.59 -12.88 11.85
CA GLY A 193 22.71 -12.94 13.04
C GLY A 193 23.40 -12.68 14.38
N THR A 194 24.72 -12.49 14.42
CA THR A 194 25.49 -12.31 15.67
C THR A 194 25.48 -10.88 16.21
N GLY A 195 25.10 -9.90 15.40
CA GLY A 195 25.25 -8.48 15.73
C GLY A 195 26.70 -7.95 15.65
N LEU A 196 27.60 -8.67 14.97
CA LEU A 196 28.97 -8.18 14.75
C LEU A 196 28.97 -6.88 13.93
N ASN A 197 29.75 -5.89 14.35
CA ASN A 197 29.85 -4.55 13.74
C ASN A 197 28.59 -3.66 13.87
N THR A 198 27.64 -4.02 14.73
CA THR A 198 26.63 -3.07 15.24
C THR A 198 26.93 -2.68 16.70
N ARG A 199 26.00 -1.98 17.36
CA ARG A 199 26.13 -1.56 18.76
C ARG A 199 25.09 -2.29 19.63
N ILE A 200 25.46 -2.60 20.87
CA ILE A 200 24.51 -3.07 21.88
C ILE A 200 23.43 -1.98 22.05
N GLY A 201 22.15 -2.38 21.98
CA GLY A 201 21.01 -1.48 22.02
C GLY A 201 20.55 -0.94 20.66
N PHE A 202 21.30 -1.16 19.57
CA PHE A 202 20.90 -0.67 18.24
C PHE A 202 19.62 -1.35 17.75
N ALA A 203 19.52 -2.68 17.90
CA ALA A 203 18.39 -3.48 17.43
C ALA A 203 17.07 -3.03 18.09
N GLU A 204 17.09 -2.88 19.41
CA GLU A 204 15.94 -2.48 20.22
C GLU A 204 15.52 -1.04 19.89
N LYS A 205 16.49 -0.13 19.78
CA LYS A 205 16.20 1.28 19.48
C LYS A 205 15.70 1.49 18.06
N VAL A 206 16.26 0.79 17.07
CA VAL A 206 15.80 0.92 15.68
C VAL A 206 14.40 0.33 15.52
N ALA A 207 14.10 -0.81 16.17
CA ALA A 207 12.76 -1.38 16.18
C ALA A 207 11.74 -0.45 16.84
N ALA A 208 12.07 0.12 18.01
CA ALA A 208 11.22 1.10 18.68
C ALA A 208 10.98 2.34 17.81
N LYS A 209 12.02 2.83 17.13
CA LYS A 209 11.90 4.00 16.25
C LYS A 209 11.08 3.70 15.00
N VAL A 210 11.23 2.52 14.40
CA VAL A 210 10.37 2.09 13.29
C VAL A 210 8.91 2.05 13.75
N ALA A 211 8.62 1.46 14.92
CA ALA A 211 7.27 1.41 15.46
C ALA A 211 6.65 2.81 15.64
N GLU A 212 7.38 3.74 16.25
CA GLU A 212 6.96 5.15 16.39
C GLU A 212 6.60 5.78 15.03
N LEU A 213 7.44 5.55 14.02
CA LEU A 213 7.22 6.10 12.69
C LEU A 213 6.03 5.47 11.99
N THR A 214 5.87 4.15 12.09
CA THR A 214 4.76 3.46 11.43
C THR A 214 3.42 3.71 12.12
N ASP A 215 3.39 3.87 13.44
CA ASP A 215 2.18 4.25 14.18
C ASP A 215 1.70 5.65 13.75
N SER A 216 2.63 6.57 13.48
CA SER A 216 2.32 7.89 12.94
C SER A 216 1.85 7.87 11.47
N LEU A 217 2.08 6.78 10.75
CA LEU A 217 1.74 6.60 9.33
C LEU A 217 0.43 5.82 9.11
N LEU A 218 -0.18 5.28 10.17
CA LEU A 218 -1.53 4.73 10.14
C LEU A 218 -2.56 5.88 10.08
N PHE A 219 -2.51 6.67 9.00
CA PHE A 219 -3.54 7.65 8.70
C PHE A 219 -4.78 6.90 8.24
N ASP A 220 -5.78 6.85 9.11
CA ASP A 220 -7.13 6.51 8.71
C ASP A 220 -7.61 7.63 7.77
N VAL A 221 -7.89 7.31 6.51
CA VAL A 221 -8.63 8.25 5.65
C VAL A 221 -9.95 8.52 6.38
N PRO A 222 -10.33 9.78 6.65
CA PRO A 222 -11.49 10.09 7.48
C PRO A 222 -12.67 9.25 7.04
N LEU A 223 -13.32 8.55 7.99
CA LEU A 223 -14.41 7.61 7.70
C LEU A 223 -15.48 8.23 6.80
N ASP A 224 -15.70 9.54 6.91
CA ASP A 224 -16.66 10.29 6.11
C ASP A 224 -16.31 10.36 4.62
N TRP A 225 -15.05 10.16 4.24
CA TRP A 225 -14.64 10.04 2.83
C TRP A 225 -14.92 8.66 2.25
N LYS A 226 -15.06 7.64 3.11
CA LYS A 226 -15.38 6.26 2.73
C LYS A 226 -16.90 6.01 2.68
N LYS A 227 -17.71 6.96 3.17
CA LYS A 227 -19.18 6.86 3.18
C LYS A 227 -19.76 7.40 1.87
N ALA A 228 -20.74 6.67 1.34
CA ALA A 228 -21.52 7.07 0.19
C ALA A 228 -22.98 7.27 0.63
N ASN A 229 -23.51 8.48 0.47
CA ASN A 229 -24.91 8.74 0.75
C ASN A 229 -25.73 8.43 -0.51
N VAL A 230 -26.45 7.30 -0.49
CA VAL A 230 -27.32 6.93 -1.61
C VAL A 230 -28.65 7.66 -1.46
N ILE A 231 -28.89 8.63 -2.34
CA ILE A 231 -30.13 9.39 -2.35
C ILE A 231 -30.95 8.97 -3.58
N PRO A 232 -32.22 8.57 -3.41
CA PRO A 232 -33.11 8.33 -4.53
C PRO A 232 -33.48 9.67 -5.18
N ILE A 233 -33.10 9.86 -6.45
CA ILE A 233 -33.50 11.01 -7.25
C ILE A 233 -34.67 10.61 -8.14
N PHE A 234 -35.79 11.30 -7.99
CA PHE A 234 -36.95 11.14 -8.86
C PHE A 234 -36.59 11.47 -10.30
N LYS A 235 -36.97 10.60 -11.25
CA LYS A 235 -36.70 10.84 -12.68
C LYS A 235 -37.94 11.29 -13.45
N LYS A 236 -38.97 10.46 -13.54
CA LYS A 236 -40.20 10.74 -14.29
C LYS A 236 -41.31 9.74 -13.93
N GLY A 237 -42.57 10.10 -14.18
CA GLY A 237 -43.74 9.25 -13.89
C GLY A 237 -44.43 9.64 -12.59
N SER A 238 -45.02 8.68 -11.88
CA SER A 238 -45.63 8.94 -10.57
C SER A 238 -44.57 8.95 -9.46
N CYS A 239 -44.58 9.97 -8.61
CA CYS A 239 -43.71 10.06 -7.43
C CYS A 239 -44.06 9.04 -6.33
N SER A 240 -45.25 8.42 -6.38
CA SER A 240 -45.65 7.35 -5.45
C SER A 240 -45.12 5.97 -5.82
N GLN A 241 -44.47 5.82 -6.98
CA GLN A 241 -43.95 4.55 -7.48
C GLN A 241 -42.42 4.47 -7.28
N PRO A 242 -41.90 3.57 -6.44
CA PRO A 242 -40.46 3.48 -6.13
C PRO A 242 -39.57 3.24 -7.37
N GLY A 243 -40.07 2.54 -8.39
CA GLY A 243 -39.34 2.29 -9.64
C GLY A 243 -39.02 3.54 -10.48
N ASN A 244 -39.63 4.68 -10.16
CA ASN A 244 -39.41 5.95 -10.84
C ASN A 244 -38.26 6.78 -10.24
N TYR A 245 -37.59 6.25 -9.22
CA TYR A 245 -36.42 6.86 -8.59
C TYR A 245 -35.15 6.14 -9.02
N ARG A 246 -34.07 6.88 -9.23
CA ARG A 246 -32.74 6.31 -9.42
C ARG A 246 -31.87 6.56 -8.20
N PRO A 247 -31.21 5.54 -7.64
CA PRO A 247 -30.24 5.75 -6.59
C PRO A 247 -29.04 6.50 -7.18
N VAL A 248 -28.69 7.62 -6.55
CA VAL A 248 -27.47 8.37 -6.87
C VAL A 248 -26.58 8.31 -5.63
N SER A 249 -25.39 7.76 -5.81
CA SER A 249 -24.37 7.70 -4.78
C SER A 249 -23.67 9.05 -4.68
N LEU A 250 -23.88 9.78 -3.59
CA LEU A 250 -23.14 10.99 -3.27
C LEU A 250 -21.93 10.60 -2.42
N THR A 251 -20.78 10.49 -3.08
CA THR A 251 -19.47 10.33 -2.44
C THR A 251 -18.89 11.68 -2.02
N SER A 252 -17.94 11.66 -1.08
CA SER A 252 -17.21 12.85 -0.63
C SER A 252 -16.67 13.68 -1.80
N VAL A 253 -16.89 15.00 -1.77
CA VAL A 253 -16.39 15.92 -2.80
C VAL A 253 -14.87 15.83 -2.92
N VAL A 254 -14.17 15.72 -1.78
CA VAL A 254 -12.72 15.56 -1.74
C VAL A 254 -12.32 14.23 -2.39
N GLY A 255 -13.08 13.15 -2.12
CA GLY A 255 -12.88 11.85 -2.77
C GLY A 255 -13.03 11.92 -4.29
N LYS A 256 -14.09 12.58 -4.79
CA LYS A 256 -14.33 12.75 -6.23
C LYS A 256 -13.23 13.53 -6.93
N VAL A 257 -12.74 14.60 -6.32
CA VAL A 257 -11.65 15.41 -6.88
C VAL A 257 -10.38 14.57 -6.98
N MET A 258 -10.02 13.84 -5.92
CA MET A 258 -8.85 12.96 -5.91
C MET A 258 -8.99 11.81 -6.92
N GLU A 259 -10.15 11.17 -7.00
CA GLU A 259 -10.44 10.13 -8.01
C GLU A 259 -10.30 10.68 -9.42
N THR A 260 -10.74 11.90 -9.68
CA THR A 260 -10.63 12.54 -11.01
C THR A 260 -9.16 12.79 -11.36
N LEU A 261 -8.38 13.35 -10.43
CA LEU A 261 -6.94 13.59 -10.64
C LEU A 261 -6.17 12.29 -10.88
N LEU A 262 -6.48 11.24 -10.11
CA LEU A 262 -5.86 9.92 -10.27
C LEU A 262 -6.29 9.27 -11.58
N LEU A 263 -7.56 9.36 -11.95
CA LEU A 263 -8.08 8.81 -13.20
C LEU A 263 -7.39 9.45 -14.40
N ASP A 264 -7.23 10.77 -14.41
CA ASP A 264 -6.52 11.47 -15.49
C ASP A 264 -5.07 10.98 -15.59
N HIS A 265 -4.37 10.86 -14.47
CA HIS A 265 -2.98 10.37 -14.45
C HIS A 265 -2.85 8.91 -14.91
N ILE A 266 -3.79 8.04 -14.49
CA ILE A 266 -3.83 6.63 -14.90
C ILE A 266 -4.15 6.53 -16.39
N LEU A 267 -5.11 7.31 -16.89
CA LEU A 267 -5.47 7.28 -18.30
C LEU A 267 -4.35 7.82 -19.18
N ASP A 268 -3.63 8.85 -18.74
CA ASP A 268 -2.45 9.36 -19.44
C ASP A 268 -1.34 8.29 -19.49
N PHE A 269 -1.05 7.64 -18.36
CA PHE A 269 -0.09 6.55 -18.30
C PHE A 269 -0.49 5.37 -19.21
N VAL A 270 -1.73 4.91 -19.10
CA VAL A 270 -2.27 3.79 -19.91
C VAL A 270 -2.35 4.15 -21.38
N SER A 271 -2.56 5.41 -21.75
CA SER A 271 -2.55 5.86 -23.15
C SER A 271 -1.13 6.02 -23.70
N SER A 272 -0.16 6.33 -22.84
CA SER A 272 1.25 6.48 -23.22
C SER A 272 2.01 5.14 -23.29
N THR A 273 1.40 4.06 -22.80
CA THR A 273 1.94 2.71 -22.79
C THR A 273 1.06 1.79 -23.62
N ASP A 274 1.62 0.79 -24.31
CA ASP A 274 0.84 -0.21 -25.09
C ASP A 274 0.08 -1.21 -24.18
N LEU A 275 -0.37 -0.77 -23.00
CA LEU A 275 -1.09 -1.61 -22.04
C LEU A 275 -2.56 -1.83 -22.43
N CYS A 276 -3.15 -0.93 -23.20
CA CYS A 276 -4.49 -1.13 -23.77
C CYS A 276 -4.40 -1.69 -25.19
N SER A 277 -5.08 -2.82 -25.42
CA SER A 277 -5.27 -3.37 -26.76
C SER A 277 -5.81 -2.31 -27.72
N SER A 278 -5.37 -2.35 -28.99
CA SER A 278 -5.93 -1.52 -30.06
C SER A 278 -7.45 -1.67 -30.19
N SER A 279 -7.99 -2.84 -29.82
CA SER A 279 -9.43 -3.14 -29.79
C SER A 279 -10.17 -2.65 -28.53
N GLN A 280 -9.49 -2.10 -27.52
CA GLN A 280 -10.14 -1.56 -26.32
C GLN A 280 -10.77 -0.19 -26.63
N HIS A 281 -12.10 -0.13 -26.61
CA HIS A 281 -12.88 1.07 -26.89
C HIS A 281 -13.74 1.53 -25.70
N GLY A 282 -14.14 0.60 -24.84
CA GLY A 282 -14.91 0.92 -23.64
C GLY A 282 -14.04 1.71 -22.66
N PHE A 283 -14.60 2.79 -22.11
CA PHE A 283 -13.96 3.66 -21.11
C PHE A 283 -12.68 4.37 -21.60
N MET A 284 -12.47 4.43 -22.93
CA MET A 284 -11.34 5.14 -23.55
C MET A 284 -11.80 6.48 -24.12
N ARG A 285 -11.01 7.54 -23.89
CA ARG A 285 -11.31 8.89 -24.38
C ARG A 285 -11.38 8.88 -25.91
N ASN A 286 -12.42 9.52 -26.47
CA ASN A 286 -12.65 9.64 -27.92
C ASN A 286 -12.83 8.32 -28.68
N ARG A 287 -13.08 7.20 -27.99
CA ARG A 287 -13.43 5.91 -28.60
C ARG A 287 -14.87 5.57 -28.27
N LEU A 288 -15.66 5.22 -29.29
CA LEU A 288 -17.06 4.90 -29.13
C LEU A 288 -17.28 3.39 -29.29
N CYS A 289 -18.31 2.84 -28.63
CA CYS A 289 -18.72 1.46 -28.89
C CYS A 289 -19.04 1.23 -30.38
N ARG A 290 -19.49 2.27 -31.08
CA ARG A 290 -19.74 2.22 -32.53
C ARG A 290 -18.46 2.15 -33.36
N THR A 291 -17.35 2.75 -32.91
CA THR A 291 -16.07 2.63 -33.61
C THR A 291 -15.39 1.29 -33.36
N ASN A 292 -15.68 0.64 -32.22
CA ASN A 292 -15.21 -0.71 -31.91
C ASN A 292 -15.68 -1.76 -32.95
N LEU A 293 -16.85 -1.56 -33.55
CA LEU A 293 -17.37 -2.45 -34.59
C LEU A 293 -16.45 -2.52 -35.82
N PHE A 294 -15.71 -1.46 -36.14
CA PHE A 294 -14.79 -1.47 -37.29
C PHE A 294 -13.58 -2.38 -37.07
N GLY A 295 -13.11 -2.53 -35.82
CA GLY A 295 -12.00 -3.43 -35.48
C GLY A 295 -12.35 -4.93 -35.53
N PHE A 296 -13.62 -5.30 -35.79
CA PHE A 296 -14.02 -6.69 -36.08
C PHE A 296 -13.95 -7.02 -37.58
N TYR A 297 -13.79 -6.02 -38.45
CA TYR A 297 -13.75 -6.16 -39.91
C TYR A 297 -12.35 -5.91 -40.51
N GLU A 298 -11.35 -5.60 -39.67
CA GLU A 298 -9.91 -5.63 -39.99
C GLU A 298 -9.30 -6.95 -39.51
#